data_AF-A0AAD6K291-F1
#
_entry.id   AF-A0AAD6K291-F1
#
_cell.length_a   1.000
_cell.length_b   1.000
_cell.length_c   1.000
_cell.angle_alpha   90.00
_cell.angle_beta   90.00
_cell.angle_gamma   90.00
#
_symmetry.space_group_name_H-M   'P 1'
#
loop_
_entity.id
_entity.type
_entity.pdbx_description
1 polymer ?
#
loop_
_entity_poly.entity_id
_entity_poly.type
_entity_poly.pdbx_seq_one_letter_code
_entity_poly.pdbx_strand_id
1 'polypeptide(L)'
;MASWLDDFTADNPVWLTRMDGHMGLANSLALKLTEPTGLLIDAAMKLVLPWIPEVSVDERREAFLRASNLALTRGVTTVVDFGRYFPGASVKHSWEDLSDVYQWADSSGKMIIRVCLFFPMETWSQLLELIKKTGRALSDWIYLGGVKAFADGSLGSNSAFFFEPYADEPHNYGLQVTDPESLFNMTTASDKFGLQVAIHAIGDRANEMVLDMYRSVALTNGMRDRRFRIEHAQHLAPGMAARFGEQGVVASVQPDHLLDDADSAAKKSLGWIGPIRDLIFSTLFLLAMRGWLWVLTGLLQTLIL
;
A
#
# COMPACT_ATOMS: atom_id res chain seq x y z
N MET A 1 28.37 0.69 1.16
CA MET A 1 27.32 1.49 0.50
C MET A 1 27.64 1.56 -0.99
N ALA A 2 26.66 1.72 -1.86
CA ALA A 2 26.70 1.42 -3.30
C ALA A 2 27.69 2.22 -4.17
N SER A 3 28.98 2.18 -3.83
CA SER A 3 30.08 2.77 -4.62
C SER A 3 30.14 2.17 -6.03
N TRP A 4 29.68 0.93 -6.20
CA TRP A 4 29.56 0.29 -7.52
C TRP A 4 28.60 1.04 -8.45
N LEU A 5 27.60 1.77 -7.90
CA LEU A 5 26.68 2.56 -8.71
C LEU A 5 27.38 3.81 -9.26
N ASP A 6 28.29 4.39 -8.48
CA ASP A 6 29.08 5.56 -8.89
C ASP A 6 30.00 5.23 -10.08
N ASP A 7 30.51 4.00 -10.17
CA ASP A 7 31.37 3.54 -11.27
C ASP A 7 30.71 3.68 -12.66
N PHE A 8 29.37 3.71 -12.72
CA PHE A 8 28.60 3.82 -13.97
C PHE A 8 27.77 5.10 -14.09
N THR A 9 27.68 5.90 -13.02
CA THR A 9 26.72 7.02 -12.93
C THR A 9 27.35 8.32 -12.42
N ALA A 10 28.68 8.43 -12.42
CA ALA A 10 29.43 9.53 -11.81
C ALA A 10 28.94 10.95 -12.17
N ASP A 11 28.44 11.15 -13.40
CA ASP A 11 28.01 12.46 -13.91
C ASP A 11 26.49 12.71 -13.82
N ASN A 12 25.69 11.72 -13.44
CA ASN A 12 24.23 11.82 -13.41
C ASN A 12 23.68 11.40 -12.03
N PRO A 13 22.86 12.22 -11.35
CA PRO A 13 22.16 11.77 -10.15
C PRO A 13 21.27 10.56 -10.49
N VAL A 14 21.41 9.47 -9.74
CA VAL A 14 20.61 8.24 -9.95
C VAL A 14 19.89 7.85 -8.68
N TRP A 15 18.61 7.52 -8.85
CA TRP A 15 17.73 6.93 -7.84
C TRP A 15 17.11 5.65 -8.39
N LEU A 16 17.26 4.56 -7.65
CA LEU A 16 16.65 3.27 -7.96
C LEU A 16 15.68 2.91 -6.83
N THR A 17 14.38 2.93 -7.11
CA THR A 17 13.36 2.46 -6.17
C THR A 17 13.29 0.93 -6.21
N ARG A 18 13.23 0.28 -5.05
CA ARG A 18 12.90 -1.14 -4.96
C ARG A 18 11.44 -1.35 -5.35
N MET A 19 11.14 -2.50 -5.95
CA MET A 19 9.78 -2.85 -6.41
C MET A 19 8.70 -2.75 -5.34
N ASP A 20 9.03 -3.02 -4.07
CA ASP A 20 8.08 -2.89 -2.96
C ASP A 20 7.73 -1.42 -2.62
N GLY A 21 8.50 -0.44 -3.12
CA GLY A 21 8.29 0.98 -2.86
C GLY A 21 8.70 1.44 -1.46
N HIS A 22 9.29 0.57 -0.64
CA HIS A 22 9.70 0.85 0.74
C HIS A 22 11.19 1.17 0.88
N MET A 23 11.91 1.17 -0.24
CA MET A 23 13.35 1.38 -0.24
C MET A 23 13.82 2.02 -1.54
N GLY A 24 14.85 2.85 -1.46
CA GLY A 24 15.54 3.34 -2.64
C GLY A 24 17.04 3.49 -2.43
N LEU A 25 17.76 3.36 -3.53
CA LEU A 25 19.20 3.47 -3.60
C LEU A 25 19.59 4.70 -4.41
N ALA A 26 20.34 5.60 -3.78
CA ALA A 26 20.88 6.78 -4.44
C ALA A 26 22.38 6.64 -4.65
N ASN A 27 22.88 7.15 -5.79
CA ASN A 27 24.32 7.30 -6.00
C ASN A 27 24.89 8.49 -5.20
N SER A 28 26.22 8.59 -5.10
CA SER A 28 26.88 9.64 -4.32
C SER A 28 26.52 11.06 -4.80
N LEU A 29 26.29 11.24 -6.11
CA LEU A 29 25.91 12.54 -6.66
C LEU A 29 24.49 12.94 -6.22
N ALA A 30 23.52 12.03 -6.23
CA ALA A 30 22.17 12.27 -5.73
C ALA A 30 22.13 12.49 -4.21
N LEU A 31 22.97 11.79 -3.44
CA LEU A 31 23.07 11.93 -1.99
C LEU A 31 23.67 13.28 -1.56
N LYS A 32 24.62 13.83 -2.34
CA LYS A 32 25.16 15.19 -2.10
C LYS A 32 24.10 16.29 -2.14
N LEU A 33 22.97 16.04 -2.82
CA LEU A 33 21.85 16.99 -2.87
C LEU A 33 20.99 16.95 -1.59
N THR A 34 21.12 15.91 -0.76
CA THR A 34 20.13 15.60 0.28
C THR A 34 20.71 15.34 1.67
N GLU A 35 22.04 15.15 1.80
CA GLU A 35 22.82 14.84 3.03
C GLU A 35 22.77 13.41 3.65
N PRO A 36 21.91 12.43 3.30
CA PRO A 36 22.01 11.07 3.81
C PRO A 36 23.15 10.28 3.13
N THR A 37 23.47 9.10 3.69
CA THR A 37 24.42 8.16 3.08
C THR A 37 23.70 6.85 2.71
N GLY A 38 23.79 6.43 1.45
CA GLY A 38 23.44 5.08 1.00
C GLY A 38 21.94 4.79 0.77
N LEU A 39 21.44 3.82 1.53
CA LEU A 39 20.12 3.17 1.36
C LEU A 39 19.06 3.92 2.17
N LEU A 40 17.98 4.35 1.53
CA LEU A 40 16.89 5.06 2.19
C LEU A 40 15.67 4.15 2.30
N ILE A 41 15.14 4.00 3.51
CA ILE A 41 14.00 3.12 3.82
C ILE A 41 12.82 3.96 4.27
N ASP A 42 11.63 3.65 3.74
CA ASP A 42 10.35 4.25 4.12
C ASP A 42 10.39 5.79 4.18
N ALA A 43 10.10 6.38 5.34
CA ALA A 43 10.02 7.82 5.52
C ALA A 43 11.33 8.56 5.19
N ALA A 44 12.48 7.90 5.24
CA ALA A 44 13.76 8.49 4.86
C ALA A 44 13.80 8.87 3.37
N MET A 45 13.05 8.16 2.51
CA MET A 45 12.98 8.45 1.07
C MET A 45 12.49 9.89 0.80
N LYS A 46 11.74 10.51 1.72
CA LYS A 46 11.31 11.93 1.66
C LYS A 46 12.46 12.92 1.45
N LEU A 47 13.69 12.56 1.83
CA LEU A 47 14.85 13.41 1.63
C LEU A 47 15.24 13.54 0.15
N VAL A 48 14.98 12.51 -0.65
CA VAL A 48 15.38 12.44 -2.07
C VAL A 48 14.21 12.64 -3.02
N LEU A 49 13.03 12.08 -2.72
CA LEU A 49 11.88 12.12 -3.63
C LEU A 49 11.53 13.51 -4.18
N PRO A 50 11.58 14.63 -3.40
CA PRO A 50 11.27 15.96 -3.93
C PRO A 50 12.23 16.48 -5.01
N TRP A 51 13.42 15.87 -5.14
CA TRP A 51 14.41 16.24 -6.15
C TRP A 51 14.29 15.43 -7.44
N ILE A 52 13.47 14.37 -7.43
CA ILE A 52 13.22 13.55 -8.60
C ILE A 52 12.13 14.24 -9.43
N PRO A 53 12.38 14.54 -10.72
CA PRO A 53 11.36 15.10 -11.59
C PRO A 53 10.13 14.19 -11.65
N GLU A 54 8.96 14.80 -11.50
CA GLU A 54 7.70 14.07 -11.62
C GLU A 54 7.47 13.57 -13.05
N VAL A 55 6.88 12.38 -13.15
CA VAL A 55 6.44 11.80 -14.43
C VAL A 55 5.42 12.74 -15.08
N SER A 56 5.59 13.00 -16.38
CA SER A 56 4.72 13.95 -17.07
C SER A 56 3.26 13.49 -17.08
N VAL A 57 2.33 14.45 -17.20
CA VAL A 57 0.89 14.13 -17.28
C VAL A 57 0.59 13.18 -18.43
N ASP A 58 1.24 13.36 -19.59
CA ASP A 58 1.00 12.53 -20.77
C ASP A 58 1.51 11.10 -20.57
N GLU A 59 2.67 10.92 -19.92
CA GLU A 59 3.17 9.60 -19.53
C GLU A 59 2.26 8.92 -18.51
N ARG A 60 1.73 9.65 -17.51
CA ARG A 60 0.76 9.10 -16.54
C ARG A 60 -0.52 8.64 -17.22
N ARG A 61 -1.02 9.41 -18.18
CA ARG A 61 -2.20 9.04 -19.00
C ARG A 61 -1.93 7.82 -19.86
N GLU A 62 -0.77 7.75 -20.49
CA GLU A 62 -0.38 6.58 -21.28
C GLU A 62 -0.25 5.33 -20.40
N ALA A 63 0.37 5.46 -19.22
CA ALA A 63 0.47 4.39 -18.24
C ALA A 63 -0.91 3.86 -17.84
N PHE A 64 -1.86 4.75 -17.52
CA PHE A 64 -3.24 4.37 -17.23
C PHE A 64 -3.89 3.56 -18.38
N LEU A 65 -3.72 4.00 -19.63
CA LEU A 65 -4.27 3.29 -20.79
C LEU A 65 -3.64 1.92 -20.98
N ARG A 66 -2.31 1.80 -20.88
CA ARG A 66 -1.60 0.52 -21.00
C ARG A 66 -2.00 -0.44 -19.90
N ALA A 67 -2.02 0.05 -18.66
CA ALA A 67 -2.43 -0.71 -17.47
C ALA A 67 -3.88 -1.20 -17.58
N SER A 68 -4.79 -0.34 -18.03
CA SER A 68 -6.21 -0.69 -18.24
C SER A 68 -6.40 -1.76 -19.32
N ASN A 69 -5.68 -1.63 -20.45
CA ASN A 69 -5.72 -2.64 -21.50
C ASN A 69 -5.20 -3.99 -21.00
N LEU A 70 -4.08 -4.00 -20.29
CA LEU A 70 -3.53 -5.23 -19.72
C LEU A 70 -4.52 -5.87 -18.73
N ALA A 71 -5.11 -5.08 -17.83
CA ALA A 71 -6.12 -5.56 -16.90
C ALA A 71 -7.25 -6.29 -17.63
N LEU A 72 -7.76 -5.69 -18.72
CA LEU A 72 -8.79 -6.31 -19.55
C LEU A 72 -8.33 -7.59 -20.26
N THR A 73 -7.08 -7.67 -20.73
CA THR A 73 -6.55 -8.94 -21.30
C THR A 73 -6.52 -10.08 -20.28
N ARG A 74 -6.56 -9.74 -18.99
CA ARG A 74 -6.62 -10.69 -17.87
C ARG A 74 -8.01 -10.83 -17.26
N GLY A 75 -9.03 -10.23 -17.87
CA GLY A 75 -10.42 -10.26 -17.39
C GLY A 75 -10.71 -9.37 -16.18
N VAL A 76 -9.78 -8.48 -15.80
CA VAL A 76 -9.96 -7.53 -14.70
C VAL A 76 -10.70 -6.29 -15.22
N THR A 77 -11.94 -6.09 -14.78
CA THR A 77 -12.81 -4.99 -15.22
C THR A 77 -12.96 -3.87 -14.19
N THR A 78 -12.53 -4.09 -12.95
CA THR A 78 -12.61 -3.13 -11.85
C THR A 78 -11.35 -3.25 -11.01
N VAL A 79 -10.78 -2.11 -10.61
CA VAL A 79 -9.60 -2.04 -9.74
C VAL A 79 -9.86 -1.14 -8.54
N VAL A 80 -9.23 -1.47 -7.41
CA VAL A 80 -9.08 -0.54 -6.28
C VAL A 80 -7.70 0.09 -6.45
N ASP A 81 -7.67 1.41 -6.55
CA ASP A 81 -6.46 2.16 -6.83
C ASP A 81 -6.10 3.05 -5.64
N PHE A 82 -4.89 2.89 -5.12
CA PHE A 82 -4.37 3.65 -3.99
C PHE A 82 -3.60 4.91 -4.42
N GLY A 83 -3.53 5.18 -5.72
CA GLY A 83 -2.80 6.28 -6.34
C GLY A 83 -1.30 6.16 -6.18
N ARG A 84 -0.59 7.22 -6.57
CA ARG A 84 0.86 7.38 -6.34
C ARG A 84 1.15 7.77 -4.88
N TYR A 85 0.68 6.95 -3.94
CA TYR A 85 0.86 7.12 -2.50
C TYR A 85 1.56 5.92 -1.88
N PHE A 86 2.85 6.08 -1.63
CA PHE A 86 3.74 5.16 -0.93
C PHE A 86 4.44 5.90 0.22
N PRO A 87 5.08 5.21 1.18
CA PRO A 87 5.77 5.87 2.29
C PRO A 87 6.78 6.90 1.78
N GLY A 88 6.55 8.16 2.14
CA GLY A 88 7.40 9.27 1.69
C GLY A 88 6.90 10.06 0.48
N ALA A 89 5.95 9.54 -0.28
CA ALA A 89 5.33 10.27 -1.38
C ALA A 89 4.52 11.49 -0.90
N SER A 90 4.42 12.50 -1.76
CA SER A 90 3.53 13.64 -1.55
C SER A 90 2.08 13.19 -1.57
N VAL A 91 1.29 13.62 -0.59
CA VAL A 91 -0.16 13.36 -0.56
C VAL A 91 -0.92 14.00 -1.73
N LYS A 92 -0.30 14.96 -2.44
CA LYS A 92 -0.92 15.67 -3.57
C LYS A 92 -1.03 14.81 -4.82
N HIS A 93 -0.14 13.83 -4.99
CA HIS A 93 -0.04 13.06 -6.24
C HIS A 93 -1.32 12.30 -6.55
N SER A 94 -1.98 11.69 -5.56
CA SER A 94 -3.28 11.02 -5.75
C SER A 94 -4.39 11.99 -6.17
N TRP A 95 -4.31 13.26 -5.76
CA TRP A 95 -5.29 14.30 -6.16
C TRP A 95 -5.04 14.81 -7.57
N GLU A 96 -3.77 14.93 -7.97
CA GLU A 96 -3.39 15.23 -9.35
C GLU A 96 -3.78 14.09 -10.28
N ASP A 97 -3.66 12.83 -9.86
CA ASP A 97 -4.12 11.68 -10.65
C ASP A 97 -5.64 11.70 -10.86
N LEU A 98 -6.41 12.11 -9.84
CA LEU A 98 -7.87 12.29 -9.96
C LEU A 98 -8.23 13.24 -11.10
N SER A 99 -7.60 14.42 -11.18
CA SER A 99 -7.89 15.41 -12.23
C SER A 99 -7.26 15.03 -13.56
N ASP A 100 -5.96 14.77 -13.56
CA ASP A 100 -5.14 14.77 -14.76
C ASP A 100 -5.29 13.47 -15.55
N VAL A 101 -5.59 12.37 -14.85
CA VAL A 101 -5.70 11.03 -15.42
C VAL A 101 -7.14 10.56 -15.43
N TYR A 102 -7.78 10.42 -14.27
CA TYR A 102 -9.10 9.78 -14.17
C TYR A 102 -10.22 10.64 -14.77
N GLN A 103 -10.37 11.88 -14.32
CA GLN A 103 -11.41 12.77 -14.87
C GLN A 103 -11.16 13.15 -16.32
N TRP A 104 -9.89 13.26 -16.74
CA TRP A 104 -9.54 13.39 -18.15
C TRP A 104 -9.98 12.18 -18.97
N ALA A 105 -9.68 10.97 -18.49
CA ALA A 105 -10.03 9.74 -19.20
C ALA A 105 -11.54 9.58 -19.30
N ASP A 106 -12.27 9.89 -18.23
CA ASP A 106 -13.74 9.83 -18.20
C ASP A 106 -14.37 10.82 -19.18
N SER A 107 -13.98 12.10 -19.10
CA SER A 107 -14.48 13.15 -20.00
C SER A 107 -14.06 12.95 -21.46
N SER A 108 -12.95 12.25 -21.72
CA SER A 108 -12.47 11.93 -23.07
C SER A 108 -12.98 10.59 -23.62
N GLY A 109 -13.84 9.87 -22.89
CA GLY A 109 -14.35 8.56 -23.30
C GLY A 109 -13.28 7.46 -23.36
N LYS A 110 -12.22 7.59 -22.55
CA LYS A 110 -11.06 6.69 -22.48
C LYS A 110 -11.08 5.74 -21.29
N MET A 111 -12.06 5.85 -20.40
CA MET A 111 -12.28 4.85 -19.35
C MET A 111 -12.75 3.53 -19.98
N ILE A 112 -12.01 2.47 -19.75
CA ILE A 112 -12.33 1.10 -20.24
C ILE A 112 -12.41 0.08 -19.10
N ILE A 113 -12.07 0.48 -17.88
CA ILE A 113 -12.23 -0.28 -16.63
C ILE A 113 -12.82 0.64 -15.55
N ARG A 114 -13.45 0.07 -14.52
CA ARG A 114 -13.92 0.83 -13.36
C ARG A 114 -12.80 0.99 -12.33
N VAL A 115 -12.75 2.14 -11.67
CA VAL A 115 -11.75 2.45 -10.65
C VAL A 115 -12.45 2.86 -9.36
N CYS A 116 -12.05 2.23 -8.26
CA CYS A 116 -12.42 2.62 -6.90
C CYS A 116 -11.21 3.27 -6.25
N LEU A 117 -11.23 4.59 -6.13
CA LEU A 117 -10.09 5.39 -5.73
C LEU A 117 -10.00 5.52 -4.20
N PHE A 118 -8.80 5.35 -3.69
CA PHE A 118 -8.43 5.60 -2.30
C PHE A 118 -7.39 6.71 -2.23
N PHE A 119 -7.51 7.56 -1.22
CA PHE A 119 -6.67 8.74 -1.04
C PHE A 119 -5.81 8.64 0.22
N PRO A 120 -4.70 9.38 0.31
CA PRO A 120 -3.91 9.46 1.54
C PRO A 120 -4.78 9.83 2.74
N MET A 121 -4.70 9.06 3.82
CA MET A 121 -5.57 9.20 4.99
C MET A 121 -5.47 10.58 5.64
N GLU A 122 -4.32 11.24 5.56
CA GLU A 122 -4.10 12.60 6.03
C GLU A 122 -5.03 13.62 5.33
N THR A 123 -5.56 13.26 4.16
CA THR A 123 -6.47 14.08 3.36
C THR A 123 -7.94 13.65 3.47
N TRP A 124 -8.31 12.85 4.48
CA TRP A 124 -9.68 12.32 4.66
C TRP A 124 -10.76 13.42 4.63
N SER A 125 -10.46 14.59 5.19
CA SER A 125 -11.40 15.72 5.24
C SER A 125 -11.63 16.33 3.86
N GLN A 126 -10.59 16.43 3.03
CA GLN A 126 -10.70 16.87 1.64
C GLN A 126 -11.54 15.89 0.81
N LEU A 127 -11.36 14.57 1.01
CA LEU A 127 -12.18 13.54 0.36
C LEU A 127 -13.64 13.64 0.79
N LEU A 128 -13.90 13.89 2.07
CA LEU A 128 -15.24 14.10 2.57
C LEU A 128 -15.92 15.31 1.90
N GLU A 129 -15.22 16.44 1.80
CA GLU A 129 -15.77 17.63 1.15
C GLU A 129 -16.04 17.41 -0.34
N LEU A 130 -15.17 16.68 -1.05
CA LEU A 130 -15.43 16.28 -2.43
C LEU A 130 -16.69 15.41 -2.52
N ILE A 131 -16.80 14.35 -1.70
CA ILE A 131 -17.94 13.44 -1.69
C ILE A 131 -19.25 14.20 -1.38
N LYS A 132 -19.24 15.17 -0.46
CA LYS A 132 -20.43 16.00 -0.19
C LYS A 132 -20.88 16.80 -1.40
N LYS A 133 -19.92 17.26 -2.23
CA LYS A 133 -20.20 18.06 -3.43
C LYS A 133 -20.64 17.20 -4.62
N THR A 134 -20.03 16.04 -4.82
CA THR A 134 -20.17 15.25 -6.05
C THR A 134 -20.89 13.92 -5.87
N GLY A 135 -21.10 13.48 -4.63
CA GLY A 135 -21.38 12.08 -4.35
C GLY A 135 -20.14 11.20 -4.50
N ARG A 136 -20.31 9.89 -4.24
CA ARG A 136 -19.22 8.91 -4.33
C ARG A 136 -18.98 8.40 -5.75
N ALA A 137 -20.04 8.17 -6.51
CA ALA A 137 -19.91 7.81 -7.92
C ALA A 137 -19.76 9.11 -8.72
N LEU A 138 -18.55 9.39 -9.21
CA LEU A 138 -18.31 10.53 -10.08
C LEU A 138 -18.84 10.29 -11.50
N SER A 139 -18.79 9.02 -11.93
CA SER A 139 -19.36 8.51 -13.17
C SER A 139 -19.64 7.01 -13.04
N ASP A 140 -20.07 6.36 -14.13
CA ASP A 140 -20.19 4.89 -14.20
C ASP A 140 -18.83 4.17 -14.06
N TRP A 141 -17.73 4.91 -14.20
CA TRP A 141 -16.36 4.39 -14.20
C TRP A 141 -15.59 4.72 -12.92
N ILE A 142 -15.85 5.87 -12.29
CA ILE A 142 -15.04 6.37 -11.16
C ILE A 142 -15.86 6.41 -9.87
N TYR A 143 -15.37 5.71 -8.85
CA TYR A 143 -15.94 5.69 -7.51
C TYR A 143 -14.94 6.16 -6.45
N LEU A 144 -15.36 7.06 -5.57
CA LEU A 144 -14.61 7.53 -4.41
C LEU A 144 -14.82 6.58 -3.23
N GLY A 145 -13.85 5.69 -3.03
CA GLY A 145 -13.89 4.60 -2.06
C GLY A 145 -13.62 5.07 -0.63
N GLY A 146 -12.38 5.49 -0.38
CA GLY A 146 -11.94 5.73 0.98
C GLY A 146 -10.52 6.22 1.11
N VAL A 147 -9.88 5.85 2.22
CA VAL A 147 -8.57 6.35 2.61
C VAL A 147 -7.57 5.23 2.85
N LYS A 148 -6.30 5.49 2.52
CA LYS A 148 -5.17 4.59 2.65
C LYS A 148 -4.15 5.13 3.64
N ALA A 149 -3.63 4.27 4.52
CA ALA A 149 -2.48 4.57 5.38
C ALA A 149 -1.51 3.38 5.48
N PHE A 150 -0.40 3.56 6.19
CA PHE A 150 0.63 2.54 6.42
C PHE A 150 0.87 2.35 7.92
N ALA A 151 0.76 1.11 8.40
CA ALA A 151 1.11 0.77 9.78
C ALA A 151 2.61 0.47 9.91
N ASP A 152 3.18 -0.27 8.97
CA ASP A 152 4.58 -0.68 8.93
C ASP A 152 5.19 -0.59 7.52
N GLY A 153 6.45 -1.02 7.41
CA GLY A 153 7.18 -1.09 6.14
C GLY A 153 7.03 -2.43 5.44
N SER A 154 8.10 -2.96 4.84
CA SER A 154 8.07 -4.21 4.06
C SER A 154 9.01 -5.28 4.59
N LEU A 155 8.75 -6.53 4.21
CA LEU A 155 9.66 -7.63 4.49
C LEU A 155 10.98 -7.45 3.73
N GLY A 156 10.91 -6.97 2.50
CA GLY A 156 12.06 -6.78 1.64
C GLY A 156 13.09 -5.81 2.21
N SER A 157 12.63 -4.72 2.80
CA SER A 157 13.43 -3.67 3.43
C SER A 157 13.76 -3.92 4.91
N ASN A 158 13.45 -5.11 5.43
CA ASN A 158 13.55 -5.43 6.86
C ASN A 158 12.85 -4.39 7.77
N SER A 159 11.72 -3.83 7.30
CA SER A 159 10.97 -2.77 8.02
C SER A 159 9.52 -3.12 8.35
N ALA A 160 9.03 -4.29 7.96
CA ALA A 160 7.76 -4.84 8.46
C ALA A 160 7.84 -5.10 9.97
N PHE A 161 6.78 -4.74 10.71
CA PHE A 161 6.82 -4.65 12.16
C PHE A 161 6.36 -5.95 12.84
N PHE A 162 7.29 -6.61 13.52
CA PHE A 162 7.15 -7.94 14.11
C PHE A 162 7.20 -7.94 15.64
N PHE A 163 6.70 -9.02 16.25
CA PHE A 163 6.91 -9.31 17.68
C PHE A 163 8.33 -9.75 17.97
N GLU A 164 8.88 -10.58 17.11
CA GLU A 164 10.24 -11.12 17.21
C GLU A 164 11.18 -10.38 16.26
N PRO A 165 12.48 -10.30 16.57
CA PRO A 165 13.42 -9.60 15.71
C PRO A 165 13.69 -10.37 14.41
N TYR A 166 14.19 -9.66 13.39
CA TYR A 166 14.71 -10.28 12.17
C TYR A 166 15.91 -11.18 12.49
N ALA A 167 16.02 -12.35 11.85
CA ALA A 167 17.02 -13.34 12.26
C ALA A 167 18.47 -12.90 11.94
N ASP A 168 18.65 -12.10 10.88
CA ASP A 168 19.92 -11.49 10.51
C ASP A 168 20.19 -10.15 11.22
N GLU A 169 19.19 -9.58 11.90
CA GLU A 169 19.27 -8.31 12.63
C GLU A 169 18.60 -8.41 14.02
N PRO A 170 19.29 -8.96 15.05
CA PRO A 170 18.71 -9.34 16.34
C PRO A 170 18.07 -8.22 17.19
N HIS A 171 18.23 -6.96 16.78
CA HIS A 171 17.66 -5.78 17.43
C HIS A 171 16.67 -5.03 16.54
N ASN A 172 16.46 -5.50 15.30
CA ASN A 172 15.51 -4.93 14.39
C ASN A 172 14.19 -5.69 14.52
N TYR A 173 13.12 -4.96 14.86
CA TYR A 173 11.75 -5.49 14.93
C TYR A 173 10.87 -4.91 13.81
N GLY A 174 11.45 -4.16 12.89
CA GLY A 174 10.76 -3.35 11.89
C GLY A 174 10.42 -1.96 12.38
N LEU A 175 9.63 -1.25 11.58
CA LEU A 175 9.31 0.17 11.77
C LEU A 175 7.81 0.39 11.84
N GLN A 176 7.41 1.31 12.72
CA GLN A 176 6.09 1.91 12.69
C GLN A 176 6.15 3.12 11.75
N VAL A 177 5.52 3.02 10.59
CA VAL A 177 5.61 4.08 9.56
C VAL A 177 4.73 5.28 9.90
N THR A 178 3.61 5.04 10.58
CA THR A 178 2.71 6.08 11.08
C THR A 178 2.62 6.00 12.60
N ASP A 179 2.62 7.15 13.27
CA ASP A 179 2.37 7.23 14.71
C ASP A 179 1.01 6.58 15.07
N PRO A 180 0.96 5.65 16.03
CA PRO A 180 -0.28 4.91 16.35
C PRO A 180 -1.44 5.78 16.82
N GLU A 181 -1.17 6.84 17.59
CA GLU A 181 -2.22 7.74 18.08
C GLU A 181 -2.82 8.54 16.92
N SER A 182 -1.97 9.08 16.04
CA SER A 182 -2.39 9.76 14.82
C SER A 182 -3.19 8.83 13.90
N LEU A 183 -2.71 7.59 13.69
CA LEU A 183 -3.39 6.60 12.87
C LEU A 183 -4.77 6.24 13.45
N PHE A 184 -4.87 6.06 14.77
CA PHE A 184 -6.14 5.81 15.45
C PHE A 184 -7.13 6.97 15.29
N ASN A 185 -6.65 8.20 15.50
CA ASN A 185 -7.48 9.41 15.40
C ASN A 185 -8.02 9.60 13.97
N MET A 186 -7.15 9.47 12.96
CA MET A 186 -7.56 9.58 11.56
C MET A 186 -8.48 8.43 11.12
N THR A 187 -8.25 7.21 11.59
CA THR A 187 -9.14 6.06 11.33
C THR A 187 -10.52 6.29 11.94
N THR A 188 -10.57 6.75 13.20
CA THR A 188 -11.82 7.07 13.90
C THR A 188 -12.60 8.16 13.16
N ALA A 189 -11.93 9.23 12.72
CA ALA A 189 -12.54 10.31 11.98
C ALA A 189 -13.06 9.84 10.60
N SER A 190 -12.22 9.14 9.83
CA SER A 190 -12.57 8.62 8.51
C SER A 190 -13.77 7.67 8.57
N ASP A 191 -13.77 6.74 9.53
CA ASP A 191 -14.87 5.82 9.76
C ASP A 191 -16.15 6.55 10.21
N LYS A 192 -16.05 7.59 11.05
CA LYS A 192 -17.23 8.35 11.48
C LYS A 192 -18.01 8.94 10.30
N PHE A 193 -17.32 9.32 9.23
CA PHE A 193 -17.92 9.85 8.00
C PHE A 193 -18.17 8.79 6.92
N GLY A 194 -18.03 7.51 7.26
CA GLY A 194 -18.34 6.40 6.36
C GLY A 194 -17.30 6.14 5.27
N LEU A 195 -16.11 6.75 5.34
CA LEU A 195 -15.02 6.42 4.42
C LEU A 195 -14.51 5.01 4.72
N GLN A 196 -14.28 4.20 3.69
CA GLN A 196 -13.64 2.91 3.88
C GLN A 196 -12.17 3.14 4.25
N VAL A 197 -11.68 2.45 5.27
CA VAL A 197 -10.28 2.58 5.70
C VAL A 197 -9.50 1.35 5.26
N ALA A 198 -8.43 1.57 4.51
CA ALA A 198 -7.46 0.58 4.08
C ALA A 198 -6.09 0.88 4.71
N ILE A 199 -5.50 -0.08 5.41
CA ILE A 199 -4.22 0.11 6.08
C ILE A 199 -3.27 -1.00 5.66
N HIS A 200 -2.10 -0.61 5.18
CA HIS A 200 -1.00 -1.53 4.92
C HIS A 200 -0.48 -2.09 6.23
N ALA A 201 -0.42 -3.42 6.35
CA ALA A 201 0.24 -4.11 7.45
C ALA A 201 0.84 -5.45 6.98
N ILE A 202 2.16 -5.58 7.01
CA ILE A 202 2.86 -6.80 6.60
C ILE A 202 3.21 -7.66 7.80
N GLY A 203 3.78 -7.07 8.85
CA GLY A 203 4.25 -7.80 10.03
C GLY A 203 3.13 -8.25 10.96
N ASP A 204 3.40 -9.29 11.77
CA ASP A 204 2.40 -9.86 12.68
C ASP A 204 1.96 -8.85 13.76
N ARG A 205 2.90 -8.08 14.31
CA ARG A 205 2.63 -7.01 15.26
C ARG A 205 1.87 -5.84 14.64
N ALA A 206 2.19 -5.48 13.40
CA ALA A 206 1.41 -4.45 12.66
C ALA A 206 -0.04 -4.90 12.46
N ASN A 207 -0.25 -6.14 12.01
CA ASN A 207 -1.58 -6.69 11.78
C ASN A 207 -2.41 -6.75 13.08
N GLU A 208 -1.81 -7.14 14.22
CA GLU A 208 -2.51 -7.18 15.51
C GLU A 208 -2.95 -5.77 15.94
N MET A 209 -2.02 -4.81 15.88
CA MET A 209 -2.27 -3.41 16.20
C MET A 209 -3.43 -2.85 15.37
N VAL A 210 -3.45 -3.11 14.05
CA VAL A 210 -4.52 -2.60 13.17
C VAL A 210 -5.86 -3.28 13.46
N LEU A 211 -5.91 -4.58 13.74
CA LEU A 211 -7.14 -5.27 14.13
C LEU A 211 -7.69 -4.76 15.46
N ASP A 212 -6.83 -4.51 16.46
CA ASP A 212 -7.26 -3.94 17.74
C ASP A 212 -7.79 -2.52 17.58
N MET A 213 -7.13 -1.70 16.76
CA MET A 213 -7.60 -0.37 16.40
C MET A 213 -8.96 -0.43 15.70
N TYR A 214 -9.14 -1.26 14.67
CA TYR A 214 -10.41 -1.40 13.97
C TYR A 214 -11.55 -1.85 14.88
N ARG A 215 -11.29 -2.79 15.79
CA ARG A 215 -12.26 -3.18 16.83
C ARG A 215 -12.66 -1.99 17.70
N SER A 216 -11.67 -1.21 18.13
CA SER A 216 -11.89 -0.05 19.00
C SER A 216 -12.70 1.04 18.29
N VAL A 217 -12.34 1.36 17.05
CA VAL A 217 -13.08 2.31 16.19
C VAL A 217 -14.52 1.83 15.95
N ALA A 218 -14.72 0.53 15.73
CA ALA A 218 -16.05 -0.03 15.52
C ALA A 218 -16.94 0.12 16.76
N LEU A 219 -16.37 -0.04 17.97
CA LEU A 219 -17.07 0.20 19.24
C LEU A 219 -17.38 1.69 19.43
N THR A 220 -16.44 2.59 19.11
CA THR A 220 -16.60 4.04 19.25
C THR A 220 -17.67 4.60 18.30
N ASN A 221 -17.66 4.20 17.03
CA ASN A 221 -18.55 4.74 16.01
C ASN A 221 -19.82 3.90 15.78
N GLY A 222 -20.04 2.84 16.58
CA GLY A 222 -21.23 1.99 16.56
C GLY A 222 -21.21 0.89 15.48
N MET A 223 -21.78 -0.28 15.74
CA MET A 223 -21.68 -1.43 14.83
C MET A 223 -22.38 -1.19 13.48
N ARG A 224 -21.68 -1.42 12.36
CA ARG A 224 -22.18 -1.37 10.99
C ARG A 224 -21.23 -2.12 10.05
N ASP A 225 -21.70 -2.45 8.85
CA ASP A 225 -20.82 -2.97 7.80
C ASP A 225 -19.92 -1.84 7.27
N ARG A 226 -18.64 -1.88 7.65
CA ARG A 226 -17.61 -0.89 7.28
C ARG A 226 -16.70 -1.39 6.18
N ARG A 227 -16.56 -2.72 6.08
CA ARG A 227 -15.56 -3.41 5.26
C ARG A 227 -14.17 -2.80 5.43
N PHE A 228 -13.71 -2.59 6.66
CA PHE A 228 -12.32 -2.20 6.90
C PHE A 228 -11.38 -3.14 6.17
N ARG A 229 -10.24 -2.63 5.70
CA ARG A 229 -9.29 -3.41 4.92
C ARG A 229 -7.92 -3.39 5.55
N ILE A 230 -7.27 -4.54 5.57
CA ILE A 230 -5.82 -4.62 5.76
C ILE A 230 -5.22 -5.08 4.45
N GLU A 231 -4.32 -4.26 3.92
CA GLU A 231 -3.57 -4.55 2.71
C GLU A 231 -2.34 -5.38 3.07
N HIS A 232 -2.02 -6.35 2.23
CA HIS A 232 -1.03 -7.41 2.42
C HIS A 232 -1.45 -8.50 3.40
N ALA A 233 -1.61 -8.18 4.68
CA ALA A 233 -1.90 -9.17 5.73
C ALA A 233 -0.99 -10.41 5.65
N GLN A 234 0.28 -10.16 5.31
CA GLN A 234 1.21 -11.19 4.82
C GLN A 234 1.68 -12.13 5.93
N HIS A 235 2.04 -11.58 7.09
CA HIS A 235 2.41 -12.36 8.27
C HIS A 235 1.40 -12.14 9.38
N LEU A 236 0.80 -13.24 9.82
CA LEU A 236 -0.20 -13.25 10.88
C LEU A 236 0.29 -14.15 12.02
N ALA A 237 0.16 -13.68 13.25
CA ALA A 237 0.37 -14.55 14.42
C ALA A 237 -0.76 -15.60 14.51
N PRO A 238 -0.52 -16.73 15.22
CA PRO A 238 -1.52 -17.77 15.38
C PRO A 238 -2.88 -17.24 15.85
N GLY A 239 -3.95 -17.69 15.20
CA GLY A 239 -5.32 -17.27 15.53
C GLY A 239 -5.76 -15.91 14.97
N MET A 240 -4.85 -15.08 14.46
CA MET A 240 -5.22 -13.76 13.92
C MET A 240 -6.11 -13.84 12.67
N ALA A 241 -5.95 -14.86 11.83
CA ALA A 241 -6.80 -15.06 10.65
C ALA A 241 -8.31 -15.17 11.01
N ALA A 242 -8.63 -15.76 12.17
CA ALA A 242 -10.02 -15.84 12.64
C ALA A 242 -10.60 -14.46 12.97
N ARG A 243 -9.78 -13.56 13.53
CA ARG A 243 -10.18 -12.20 13.91
C ARG A 243 -10.66 -11.37 12.70
N PHE A 244 -10.08 -11.57 11.52
CA PHE A 244 -10.56 -10.93 10.29
C PHE A 244 -12.03 -11.26 10.01
N GLY A 245 -12.39 -12.56 10.09
CA GLY A 245 -13.74 -13.04 9.89
C GLY A 245 -14.71 -12.55 10.97
N GLU A 246 -14.29 -12.60 12.24
CA GLU A 246 -15.09 -12.14 13.39
C GLU A 246 -15.41 -10.64 13.32
N GLN A 247 -14.44 -9.83 12.89
CA GLN A 247 -14.57 -8.37 12.83
C GLN A 247 -15.12 -7.86 11.49
N GLY A 248 -15.27 -8.73 10.48
CA GLY A 248 -15.68 -8.33 9.13
C GLY A 248 -14.63 -7.50 8.40
N VAL A 249 -13.35 -7.70 8.72
CA VAL A 249 -12.22 -7.02 8.08
C VAL A 249 -11.82 -7.79 6.82
N VAL A 250 -11.62 -7.07 5.72
CA VAL A 250 -11.15 -7.60 4.44
C VAL A 250 -9.63 -7.71 4.49
N ALA A 251 -9.10 -8.93 4.35
CA ALA A 251 -7.69 -9.14 4.02
C ALA A 251 -7.52 -9.02 2.50
N SER A 252 -6.75 -8.04 2.05
CA SER A 252 -6.45 -7.78 0.64
C SER A 252 -5.02 -8.26 0.37
N VAL A 253 -4.91 -9.49 -0.17
CA VAL A 253 -3.66 -10.25 -0.26
C VAL A 253 -3.12 -10.30 -1.69
N GLN A 254 -1.79 -10.37 -1.84
CA GLN A 254 -1.10 -10.42 -3.14
C GLN A 254 -0.30 -11.72 -3.25
N PRO A 255 -0.89 -12.79 -3.85
CA PRO A 255 -0.23 -14.10 -3.91
C PRO A 255 1.13 -14.11 -4.62
N ASP A 256 1.36 -13.16 -5.54
CA ASP A 256 2.62 -13.08 -6.28
C ASP A 256 3.81 -12.73 -5.38
N HIS A 257 3.57 -11.99 -4.29
CA HIS A 257 4.60 -11.67 -3.30
C HIS A 257 5.17 -12.92 -2.62
N LEU A 258 4.47 -14.06 -2.64
CA LEU A 258 5.02 -15.32 -2.14
C LEU A 258 6.30 -15.74 -2.88
N LEU A 259 6.38 -15.41 -4.17
CA LEU A 259 7.54 -15.72 -5.00
C LEU A 259 8.64 -14.67 -4.80
N ASP A 260 8.28 -13.39 -4.81
CA ASP A 260 9.23 -12.28 -4.68
C ASP A 260 9.91 -12.25 -3.30
N ASP A 261 9.16 -12.55 -2.24
CA ASP A 261 9.64 -12.47 -0.86
C ASP A 261 10.20 -13.80 -0.34
N ALA A 262 10.28 -14.86 -1.15
CA ALA A 262 10.68 -16.19 -0.68
C ALA A 262 12.03 -16.18 0.07
N ASP A 263 13.02 -15.47 -0.48
CA ASP A 263 14.35 -15.34 0.12
C ASP A 263 14.33 -14.47 1.39
N SER A 264 13.53 -13.40 1.40
CA SER A 264 13.37 -12.52 2.58
C SER A 264 12.60 -13.22 3.70
N ALA A 265 11.60 -14.05 3.38
CA ALA A 265 10.83 -14.84 4.33
C ALA A 265 11.70 -15.91 5.00
N ALA A 266 12.64 -16.52 4.27
CA ALA A 266 13.60 -17.48 4.83
C ALA A 266 14.51 -16.83 5.89
N LYS A 267 14.86 -15.55 5.72
CA LYS A 267 15.64 -14.77 6.69
C LYS A 267 14.86 -14.43 7.96
N LYS A 268 13.55 -14.69 8.01
CA LYS A 268 12.78 -14.53 9.25
C LYS A 268 13.11 -15.60 10.30
N SER A 269 13.75 -16.74 9.95
CA SER A 269 14.12 -17.89 10.83
C SER A 269 13.65 -17.81 12.30
N LEU A 270 12.34 -17.81 12.51
CA LEU A 270 11.72 -18.21 13.75
C LEU A 270 11.47 -19.70 13.61
N GLY A 271 11.68 -20.47 14.67
CA GLY A 271 11.34 -21.90 14.76
C GLY A 271 9.85 -22.22 14.59
N TRP A 272 9.12 -21.33 13.92
CA TRP A 272 7.72 -21.34 13.58
C TRP A 272 7.49 -20.85 12.14
N ILE A 273 8.33 -21.28 11.21
CA ILE A 273 7.82 -21.58 9.87
C ILE A 273 7.01 -22.87 10.05
N GLY A 274 5.77 -22.74 10.54
CA GLY A 274 4.71 -23.62 10.06
C GLY A 274 4.87 -23.64 8.53
N PRO A 275 5.04 -24.82 7.92
CA PRO A 275 5.56 -24.95 6.56
C PRO A 275 4.81 -24.00 5.66
N ILE A 276 5.45 -23.49 4.60
CA ILE A 276 4.90 -22.70 3.48
C ILE A 276 3.41 -22.99 3.13
N ARG A 277 2.90 -24.19 3.45
CA ARG A 277 1.49 -24.47 3.75
C ARG A 277 0.71 -23.35 4.44
N ASP A 278 1.09 -22.76 5.57
CA ASP A 278 0.21 -21.79 6.27
C ASP A 278 0.11 -20.42 5.57
N LEU A 279 1.10 -20.07 4.75
CA LEU A 279 1.10 -18.90 3.86
C LEU A 279 0.22 -19.17 2.61
N ILE A 280 0.30 -20.40 2.09
CA ILE A 280 -0.60 -20.91 1.05
C ILE A 280 -2.03 -21.04 1.60
N PHE A 281 -2.19 -21.51 2.84
CA PHE A 281 -3.48 -21.70 3.50
C PHE A 281 -4.05 -20.38 4.00
N SER A 282 -3.32 -19.35 4.42
CA SER A 282 -3.95 -18.06 4.73
C SER A 282 -4.58 -17.44 3.48
N THR A 283 -3.86 -17.51 2.36
CA THR A 283 -4.34 -17.09 1.04
C THR A 283 -5.53 -17.95 0.56
N LEU A 284 -5.48 -19.29 0.72
CA LEU A 284 -6.55 -20.23 0.34
C LEU A 284 -7.72 -20.35 1.34
N PHE A 285 -7.53 -20.05 2.61
CA PHE A 285 -8.55 -20.17 3.67
C PHE A 285 -9.37 -18.89 3.75
N LEU A 286 -8.78 -17.73 3.44
CA LEU A 286 -9.53 -16.50 3.14
C LEU A 286 -10.37 -16.66 1.87
N LEU A 287 -9.88 -17.39 0.86
CA LEU A 287 -10.65 -17.76 -0.34
C LEU A 287 -11.84 -18.69 -0.03
N ALA A 288 -11.73 -19.57 0.97
CA ALA A 288 -12.74 -20.59 1.26
C ALA A 288 -13.95 -20.09 2.07
N MET A 289 -13.84 -18.95 2.77
CA MET A 289 -14.78 -18.66 3.85
C MET A 289 -16.08 -17.93 3.49
N ARG A 290 -16.36 -17.44 2.26
CA ARG A 290 -17.73 -16.94 1.93
C ARG A 290 -18.05 -16.50 0.49
N GLY A 291 -17.47 -17.09 -0.57
CA GLY A 291 -17.98 -16.86 -1.94
C GLY A 291 -18.02 -15.38 -2.40
N TRP A 292 -17.08 -14.57 -1.93
CA TRP A 292 -16.98 -13.16 -2.32
C TRP A 292 -16.14 -13.00 -3.59
N LEU A 293 -16.58 -12.06 -4.43
CA LEU A 293 -15.98 -11.67 -5.69
C LEU A 293 -14.48 -11.35 -5.52
N TRP A 294 -13.68 -11.96 -6.39
CA TRP A 294 -12.24 -11.82 -6.52
C TRP A 294 -11.78 -10.36 -6.59
N VAL A 295 -10.76 -10.01 -5.81
CA VAL A 295 -9.94 -8.81 -6.04
C VAL A 295 -8.53 -9.30 -6.28
N LEU A 296 -8.19 -9.52 -7.55
CA LEU A 296 -6.84 -9.80 -8.01
C LEU A 296 -6.07 -8.47 -8.06
N THR A 297 -5.56 -7.99 -6.92
CA THR A 297 -4.61 -6.87 -6.88
C THR A 297 -3.20 -7.44 -6.86
N GLY A 298 -2.74 -8.03 -7.97
CA GLY A 298 -1.39 -8.60 -8.06
C GLY A 298 -0.62 -8.21 -9.32
N LEU A 299 -1.29 -7.58 -10.31
CA LEU A 299 -0.68 -7.34 -11.63
C LEU A 299 -0.40 -5.87 -11.93
N LEU A 300 -0.89 -4.94 -11.10
CA LEU A 300 -0.76 -3.50 -11.37
C LEU A 300 0.37 -2.82 -10.59
N GLN A 301 0.81 -3.41 -9.47
CA GLN A 301 1.93 -2.87 -8.70
C GLN A 301 3.27 -3.02 -9.46
N THR A 302 3.39 -4.07 -10.29
CA THR A 302 4.60 -4.41 -11.05
C THR A 302 4.77 -3.64 -12.36
N LEU A 303 3.79 -2.82 -12.78
CA LEU A 303 3.77 -2.21 -14.13
C LEU A 303 3.57 -0.69 -14.14
N ILE A 304 3.46 -0.07 -12.97
CA ILE A 304 3.30 1.39 -12.81
C ILE A 304 4.55 2.03 -12.15
N LEU A 305 5.57 1.23 -11.81
CA LEU A 305 6.93 1.69 -11.47
C LEU A 305 7.90 1.27 -12.57
#